data_AF-A8N3T1-F1
#
_entry.id   AF-A8N3T1-F1
#
_cell.length_a   1.000
_cell.length_b   1.000
_cell.length_c   1.000
_cell.angle_alpha   90.00
_cell.angle_beta   90.00
_cell.angle_gamma   90.00
#
_symmetry.space_group_name_H-M   'P 1'
#
loop_
_entity.id
_entity.type
_entity.pdbx_description
1 polymer ?
#
loop_
_entity_poly.entity_id
_entity_poly.type
_entity_poly.pdbx_seq_one_letter_code
_entity_poly.pdbx_strand_id
1 'polypeptide(L)'
;MSEQPASASAPSEEYKAMMKSFLDLQVTVDAAIARKEDLEAKIKAPNTGASTKASLRADLNATVRTLNVDRMKLGRIKKQLVKFPEGTALVERLKEEKEHAAKEAVDTGKEEENIDKGQGKRPLPDDPAEEGAKKRRVGDKEKPGAQESLNPNPPVNGGSDSESDSETETVKKPRMADRWYKLTSEQRRRLLKKYTAAVQNLLRSKFSRLPPTVLRTWARREQTFFTELGFFNRFLAMWAFVKKGDSVMRCHYHEINDHSCKVNDIAAHEGKTKNSFKVTGVPFESITKPLFDPVSQPAAKGLKLDRRRSDYPNSSDEEDSTDARPVYRTIDDLYRLCRVRNGRRILHCGCDLEEALFGFFIWKKFVNIQSRSRTETEEPFEKPLDPRTRHYLYVIFNSFGLKVDDLYTYDENGKKRTQQDILSAIIRSIKAAFAPRIQEEQRVAEEEKRKASRSAPQYWEIDDSKERDMFNFDDDDEEAFKRMIADLD
;
A
#
# COMPACT_ATOMS: atom_id res chain seq x y z
N MET A 1 39.86 -47.20 7.22
CA MET A 1 39.79 -46.54 8.54
C MET A 1 38.32 -46.52 8.92
N SER A 2 37.94 -47.28 9.95
CA SER A 2 36.55 -47.34 10.43
C SER A 2 36.32 -46.12 11.32
N GLU A 3 35.52 -45.15 10.88
CA GLU A 3 35.09 -44.04 11.72
C GLU A 3 34.25 -44.60 12.86
N GLN A 4 34.75 -44.50 14.10
CA GLN A 4 33.95 -44.81 15.27
C GLN A 4 32.85 -43.75 15.39
N PRO A 5 31.57 -44.14 15.53
CA PRO A 5 30.48 -43.18 15.70
C PRO A 5 30.73 -42.37 16.96
N ALA A 6 30.72 -41.04 16.83
CA ALA A 6 30.83 -40.11 17.95
C ALA A 6 29.80 -40.50 19.02
N SER A 7 30.27 -40.85 20.22
CA SER A 7 29.39 -41.23 21.32
C SER A 7 28.44 -40.07 21.62
N ALA A 8 27.14 -40.28 21.42
CA ALA A 8 26.13 -39.29 21.73
C ALA A 8 26.25 -38.89 23.21
N SER A 9 26.61 -37.63 23.47
CA SER A 9 26.63 -37.08 24.82
C SER A 9 25.22 -37.17 25.41
N ALA A 10 25.11 -37.62 26.66
CA ALA A 10 23.82 -37.69 27.34
C ALA A 10 23.12 -36.31 27.33
N PRO A 11 21.79 -36.25 27.09
CA PRO A 11 21.06 -34.99 27.04
C PRO A 11 21.14 -34.25 28.37
N SER A 12 21.28 -32.92 28.31
CA SER A 12 21.43 -32.08 29.50
C SER A 12 20.20 -32.16 30.41
N GLU A 13 20.40 -32.01 31.73
CA GLU A 13 19.29 -31.97 32.71
C GLU A 13 18.30 -30.83 32.42
N GLU A 14 18.80 -29.71 31.88
CA GLU A 14 17.97 -28.60 31.43
C GLU A 14 17.02 -29.03 30.30
N TYR A 15 17.52 -29.77 29.30
CA TYR A 15 16.70 -30.31 28.21
C TYR A 15 15.64 -31.26 28.74
N LYS A 16 15.98 -32.16 29.67
CA LYS A 16 15.02 -33.10 30.28
C LYS A 16 13.89 -32.37 31.01
N ALA A 17 14.21 -31.32 31.77
CA ALA A 17 13.22 -30.51 32.48
C ALA A 17 12.29 -29.74 31.52
N MET A 18 12.84 -29.17 30.44
CA MET A 18 12.04 -28.53 29.39
C MET A 18 11.17 -29.52 28.63
N MET A 19 11.68 -30.73 28.35
CA MET A 19 10.92 -31.77 27.68
C MET A 19 9.72 -32.22 28.52
N LYS A 20 9.93 -32.45 29.81
CA LYS A 20 8.84 -32.77 30.74
C LYS A 20 7.78 -31.67 30.73
N SER A 21 8.20 -30.41 30.86
CA SER A 21 7.29 -29.26 30.82
C SER A 21 6.53 -29.14 29.50
N PHE A 22 7.18 -29.50 28.38
CA PHE A 22 6.56 -29.53 27.07
C PHE A 22 5.47 -30.60 26.97
N LEU A 23 5.76 -31.82 27.42
CA LEU A 23 4.83 -32.96 27.38
C LEU A 23 3.63 -32.72 28.30
N ASP A 24 3.87 -32.26 29.53
CA ASP A 24 2.80 -31.94 30.50
C ASP A 24 1.83 -30.89 29.92
N LEU A 25 2.37 -29.85 29.29
CA LEU A 25 1.57 -28.78 28.69
C LEU A 25 0.88 -29.22 27.38
N GLN A 26 1.47 -30.16 26.63
CA GLN A 26 0.83 -30.72 25.44
C GLN A 26 -0.43 -31.50 25.85
N VAL A 27 -0.37 -32.31 26.92
CA VAL A 27 -1.52 -33.03 27.47
C VAL A 27 -2.65 -32.07 27.89
N THR A 28 -2.33 -30.94 28.55
CA THR A 28 -3.37 -29.98 28.93
C THR A 28 -4.00 -29.28 27.73
N VAL A 29 -3.23 -28.99 26.68
CA VAL A 29 -3.75 -28.41 25.43
C VAL A 29 -4.69 -29.39 24.74
N ASP A 30 -4.32 -30.67 24.66
CA ASP A 30 -5.14 -31.68 23.98
C ASP A 30 -6.45 -31.96 24.75
N ALA A 31 -6.39 -32.02 26.08
CA ALA A 31 -7.59 -32.11 26.92
C ALA A 31 -8.53 -30.89 26.75
N ALA A 32 -7.97 -29.68 26.61
CA ALA A 32 -8.75 -28.47 26.37
C ALA A 32 -9.38 -28.42 24.97
N ILE A 33 -8.72 -28.99 23.95
CA ILE A 33 -9.29 -29.14 22.60
C ILE A 33 -10.48 -30.11 22.64
N ALA A 34 -10.32 -31.29 23.24
CA ALA A 34 -11.40 -32.26 23.37
C ALA A 34 -12.61 -31.68 24.12
N ARG A 35 -12.38 -30.96 25.22
CA ARG A 35 -13.45 -30.28 25.98
C ARG A 35 -14.15 -29.19 25.14
N LYS A 36 -13.41 -28.45 24.31
CA LYS A 36 -13.98 -27.43 23.42
C LYS A 36 -14.93 -28.08 22.42
N GLU A 37 -14.54 -29.20 21.82
CA GLU A 37 -15.35 -29.95 20.83
C GLU A 37 -16.62 -30.52 21.47
N ASP A 38 -16.52 -31.12 22.66
CA ASP A 38 -17.67 -31.60 23.44
C ASP A 38 -18.67 -30.46 23.77
N LEU A 39 -18.17 -29.30 24.19
CA LEU A 39 -19.02 -28.13 24.46
C LEU A 39 -19.69 -27.60 23.19
N GLU A 40 -18.98 -27.56 22.06
CA GLU A 40 -19.54 -27.18 20.77
C GLU A 40 -20.64 -28.16 20.30
N ALA A 41 -20.45 -29.46 20.52
CA ALA A 41 -21.46 -30.49 20.23
C ALA A 41 -22.71 -30.32 21.11
N LYS A 42 -22.53 -30.14 22.43
CA LYS A 42 -23.64 -29.92 23.39
C LYS A 42 -24.46 -28.66 23.08
N ILE A 43 -23.81 -27.59 22.60
CA ILE A 43 -24.48 -26.35 22.19
C ILE A 43 -25.31 -26.55 20.92
N LYS A 44 -24.85 -27.39 19.99
CA LYS A 44 -25.54 -27.69 18.71
C LYS A 44 -26.73 -28.65 18.87
N ALA A 45 -26.77 -29.43 19.95
CA ALA A 45 -27.87 -30.38 20.17
C ALA A 45 -29.26 -29.68 20.21
N PRO A 46 -30.27 -30.23 19.51
CA PRO A 46 -31.57 -29.56 19.32
C PRO A 46 -32.36 -29.39 20.63
N ASN A 47 -32.18 -30.31 21.58
CA ASN A 47 -32.96 -30.36 22.84
C ASN A 47 -32.35 -29.54 23.98
N THR A 48 -31.23 -28.83 23.75
CA THR A 48 -30.60 -28.04 24.82
C THR A 48 -31.36 -26.73 25.03
N GLY A 49 -31.98 -26.58 26.20
CA GLY A 49 -32.74 -25.38 26.58
C GLY A 49 -31.92 -24.09 26.58
N ALA A 50 -32.58 -22.94 26.44
CA ALA A 50 -31.91 -21.64 26.27
C ALA A 50 -31.02 -21.25 27.46
N SER A 51 -31.47 -21.52 28.70
CA SER A 51 -30.68 -21.27 29.92
C SER A 51 -29.40 -22.12 29.96
N THR A 52 -29.52 -23.42 29.64
CA THR A 52 -28.38 -24.35 29.54
C THR A 52 -27.41 -23.95 28.44
N LYS A 53 -27.90 -23.51 27.27
CA LYS A 53 -27.06 -23.01 26.17
C LYS A 53 -26.24 -21.78 26.57
N ALA A 54 -26.77 -20.89 27.40
CA ALA A 54 -26.04 -19.73 27.89
C ALA A 54 -24.88 -20.13 28.82
N SER A 55 -25.12 -21.07 29.75
CA SER A 55 -24.09 -21.63 30.64
C SER A 55 -22.99 -22.36 29.84
N LEU A 56 -23.35 -23.23 28.90
CA LEU A 56 -22.39 -23.94 28.04
C LEU A 56 -21.52 -22.98 27.21
N ARG A 57 -22.06 -21.85 26.74
CA ARG A 57 -21.29 -20.82 26.04
C ARG A 57 -20.31 -20.10 26.96
N ALA A 58 -20.65 -19.89 28.23
CA ALA A 58 -19.73 -19.32 29.21
C ALA A 58 -18.54 -20.26 29.45
N ASP A 59 -18.80 -21.56 29.62
CA ASP A 59 -17.77 -22.59 29.78
C ASP A 59 -16.89 -22.75 28.54
N LEU A 60 -17.49 -22.66 27.34
CA LEU A 60 -16.75 -22.68 26.07
C LEU A 60 -15.79 -21.49 26.01
N ASN A 61 -16.26 -20.29 26.34
CA ASN A 61 -15.43 -19.09 26.36
C ASN A 61 -14.28 -19.19 27.39
N ALA A 62 -14.54 -19.76 28.56
CA ALA A 62 -13.50 -20.01 29.57
C ALA A 62 -12.46 -21.02 29.04
N THR A 63 -12.90 -22.12 28.46
CA THR A 63 -12.03 -23.17 27.87
C THR A 63 -11.15 -22.60 26.75
N VAL A 64 -11.73 -21.78 25.86
CA VAL A 64 -10.98 -21.12 24.77
C VAL A 64 -9.93 -20.14 25.31
N ARG A 65 -10.20 -19.43 26.41
CA ARG A 65 -9.20 -18.54 27.04
C ARG A 65 -8.02 -19.33 27.59
N THR A 66 -8.28 -20.41 28.33
CA THR A 66 -7.23 -21.30 28.87
C THR A 66 -6.40 -21.90 27.74
N LEU A 67 -7.05 -22.44 26.70
CA LEU A 67 -6.40 -23.01 25.52
C LEU A 67 -5.45 -22.01 24.83
N ASN A 68 -5.86 -20.74 24.70
CA ASN A 68 -5.01 -19.71 24.10
C ASN A 68 -3.77 -19.41 24.95
N VAL A 69 -3.91 -19.36 26.28
CA VAL A 69 -2.79 -19.15 27.21
C VAL A 69 -1.80 -20.31 27.12
N ASP A 70 -2.27 -21.55 27.15
CA ASP A 70 -1.41 -22.72 27.13
C ASP A 70 -0.75 -22.93 25.76
N ARG A 71 -1.44 -22.63 24.66
CA ARG A 71 -0.81 -22.57 23.32
C ARG A 71 0.32 -21.56 23.24
N MET A 72 0.18 -20.39 23.87
CA MET A 72 1.27 -19.40 23.92
C MET A 72 2.47 -19.91 24.73
N LYS A 73 2.22 -20.53 25.89
CA LYS A 73 3.29 -21.15 26.70
C LYS A 73 4.01 -22.25 25.92
N LEU A 74 3.25 -23.13 25.27
CA LEU A 74 3.78 -24.23 24.46
C LEU A 74 4.64 -23.69 23.31
N GLY A 75 4.21 -22.62 22.66
CA GLY A 75 4.99 -21.94 21.62
C GLY A 75 6.31 -21.35 22.14
N ARG A 76 6.39 -20.91 23.39
CA ARG A 76 7.65 -20.44 24.01
C ARG A 76 8.59 -21.62 24.32
N ILE A 77 8.07 -22.70 24.89
CA ILE A 77 8.86 -23.90 25.19
C ILE A 77 9.40 -24.52 23.90
N LYS A 78 8.59 -24.62 22.83
CA LYS A 78 9.06 -25.08 21.51
C LYS A 78 10.25 -24.25 20.98
N LYS A 79 10.20 -22.93 21.11
CA LYS A 79 11.31 -22.05 20.69
C LYS A 79 12.57 -22.27 21.52
N GLN A 80 12.44 -22.63 22.79
CA GLN A 80 13.59 -22.97 23.64
C GLN A 80 14.14 -24.35 23.31
N LEU A 81 13.29 -25.34 23.04
CA LEU A 81 13.71 -26.70 22.64
C LEU A 81 14.53 -26.72 21.35
N VAL A 82 14.22 -25.88 20.36
CA VAL A 82 14.98 -25.79 19.09
C VAL A 82 16.45 -25.36 19.30
N LYS A 83 16.80 -24.80 20.46
CA LYS A 83 18.20 -24.51 20.79
C LYS A 83 19.04 -25.77 21.05
N PHE A 84 18.38 -26.92 21.24
CA PHE A 84 19.02 -28.21 21.45
C PHE A 84 18.90 -29.04 20.17
N PRO A 85 19.96 -29.74 19.73
CA PRO A 85 19.91 -30.63 18.58
C PRO A 85 18.76 -31.65 18.67
N GLU A 86 18.58 -32.25 19.85
CA GLU A 86 17.53 -33.24 20.13
C GLU A 86 16.13 -32.61 20.10
N GLY A 87 16.00 -31.33 20.46
CA GLY A 87 14.74 -30.62 20.42
C GLY A 87 14.32 -30.24 18.99
N THR A 88 15.28 -30.00 18.11
CA THR A 88 15.02 -29.75 16.69
C THR A 88 14.43 -31.00 16.02
N ALA A 89 15.05 -32.16 16.21
CA ALA A 89 14.55 -33.44 15.69
C ALA A 89 13.13 -33.77 16.19
N LEU A 90 12.83 -33.48 17.46
CA LEU A 90 11.48 -33.69 18.00
C LEU A 90 10.46 -32.76 17.34
N VAL A 91 10.79 -31.48 17.17
CA VAL A 91 9.86 -30.50 16.57
C VAL A 91 9.55 -30.86 15.11
N GLU A 92 10.54 -31.39 14.38
CA GLU A 92 10.34 -31.91 13.02
C GLU A 92 9.45 -33.16 13.02
N ARG A 93 9.72 -34.14 13.88
CA ARG A 93 8.87 -35.34 14.00
C ARG A 93 7.42 -34.99 14.34
N LEU A 94 7.18 -34.09 15.28
CA LEU A 94 5.84 -33.62 15.64
C LEU A 94 5.14 -32.86 14.49
N LYS A 95 5.92 -32.29 13.57
CA LYS A 95 5.37 -31.63 12.38
C LYS A 95 4.97 -32.68 11.35
N GLU A 96 5.83 -33.68 11.12
CA GLU A 96 5.55 -34.82 10.23
C GLU A 96 4.33 -35.63 10.70
N GLU A 97 4.25 -35.94 12.00
CA GLU A 97 3.09 -36.63 12.59
C GLU A 97 1.78 -35.85 12.37
N LYS A 98 1.81 -34.52 12.49
CA LYS A 98 0.64 -33.67 12.23
C LYS A 98 0.27 -33.61 10.74
N GLU A 99 1.26 -33.57 9.87
CA GLU A 99 1.02 -33.62 8.42
C GLU A 99 0.47 -34.98 8.00
N HIS A 100 0.94 -36.07 8.60
CA HIS A 100 0.42 -37.41 8.39
C HIS A 100 -1.04 -37.53 8.88
N ALA A 101 -1.32 -37.14 10.13
CA ALA A 101 -2.68 -37.18 10.69
C ALA A 101 -3.66 -36.30 9.90
N ALA A 102 -3.20 -35.16 9.37
CA ALA A 102 -4.02 -34.29 8.52
C ALA A 102 -4.34 -34.93 7.15
N LYS A 103 -3.41 -35.68 6.56
CA LYS A 103 -3.65 -36.41 5.31
C LYS A 103 -4.65 -37.55 5.54
N GLU A 104 -4.45 -38.33 6.60
CA GLU A 104 -5.31 -39.45 6.96
C GLU A 104 -6.77 -39.00 7.20
N ALA A 105 -6.98 -37.89 7.91
CA ALA A 105 -8.31 -37.33 8.14
C ALA A 105 -9.02 -36.86 6.84
N VAL A 106 -8.27 -36.40 5.84
CA VAL A 106 -8.83 -35.99 4.54
C VAL A 106 -9.25 -37.21 3.72
N ASP A 107 -8.47 -38.30 3.78
CA ASP A 107 -8.77 -39.52 3.05
C ASP A 107 -9.99 -40.24 3.65
N THR A 108 -10.11 -40.31 4.99
CA THR A 108 -11.30 -40.87 5.65
C THR A 108 -12.58 -40.06 5.37
N GLY A 109 -12.47 -38.73 5.24
CA GLY A 109 -13.64 -37.87 4.94
C GLY A 109 -14.21 -38.06 3.53
N LYS A 110 -13.41 -38.53 2.58
CA LYS A 110 -13.86 -38.79 1.19
C LYS A 110 -14.56 -40.14 1.02
N GLU A 111 -14.29 -41.11 1.89
CA GLU A 111 -14.97 -42.41 1.85
C GLU A 111 -16.40 -42.33 2.40
N GLU A 112 -16.65 -41.55 3.47
CA GLU A 112 -18.00 -41.36 4.02
C GLU A 112 -18.94 -40.60 3.07
N GLU A 113 -18.42 -39.67 2.25
CA GLU A 113 -19.23 -38.90 1.29
C GLU A 113 -19.67 -39.73 0.06
N ASN A 114 -19.05 -40.89 -0.18
CA ASN A 114 -19.42 -41.81 -1.26
C ASN A 114 -20.49 -42.85 -0.85
N ILE A 115 -20.81 -42.99 0.44
CA ILE A 115 -21.82 -43.96 0.91
C ILE A 115 -23.24 -43.37 0.86
N ASP A 116 -23.40 -42.04 0.86
CA ASP A 116 -24.72 -41.39 1.00
C ASP A 116 -25.40 -40.99 -0.33
N LYS A 117 -24.83 -41.36 -1.49
CA LYS A 117 -25.44 -41.08 -2.82
C LYS A 117 -26.32 -42.21 -3.38
N GLY A 118 -26.61 -43.21 -2.56
CA GLY A 118 -27.34 -44.41 -2.95
C GLY A 118 -28.76 -44.54 -2.39
N GLN A 119 -29.58 -43.48 -2.33
CA GLN A 119 -31.02 -43.64 -2.04
C GLN A 119 -31.90 -42.85 -3.00
N GLY A 120 -32.76 -43.59 -3.70
CA GLY A 120 -33.60 -43.15 -4.79
C GLY A 120 -34.68 -42.14 -4.41
N LYS A 121 -34.94 -41.24 -5.35
CA LYS A 121 -36.11 -40.35 -5.37
C LYS A 121 -37.39 -41.18 -5.34
N ARG A 122 -38.19 -41.07 -4.27
CA ARG A 122 -39.61 -41.45 -4.29
C ARG A 122 -40.45 -40.31 -4.85
N PRO A 123 -41.50 -40.59 -5.66
CA PRO A 123 -42.47 -39.58 -6.06
C PRO A 123 -43.41 -39.24 -4.88
N LEU A 124 -43.72 -37.95 -4.74
CA LEU A 124 -44.79 -37.45 -3.87
C LEU A 124 -46.16 -37.83 -4.46
N PRO A 125 -47.15 -38.22 -3.64
CA PRO A 125 -48.52 -38.34 -4.09
C PRO A 125 -49.24 -36.99 -4.03
N ASP A 126 -50.01 -36.73 -5.08
CA ASP A 126 -51.07 -35.72 -5.14
C ASP A 126 -52.20 -36.07 -4.17
N ASP A 127 -52.76 -35.07 -3.49
CA ASP A 127 -54.15 -35.10 -2.99
C ASP A 127 -54.60 -33.69 -2.50
N PRO A 128 -55.92 -33.46 -2.32
CA PRO A 128 -56.60 -32.36 -3.01
C PRO A 128 -57.02 -31.19 -2.11
N ALA A 129 -57.67 -30.23 -2.77
CA ALA A 129 -58.26 -29.00 -2.27
C ALA A 129 -59.13 -29.16 -1.01
N GLU A 130 -59.03 -28.17 -0.11
CA GLU A 130 -60.13 -27.84 0.79
C GLU A 130 -60.19 -26.33 1.07
N GLU A 131 -61.43 -25.85 1.13
CA GLU A 131 -61.88 -24.48 1.24
C GLU A 131 -61.60 -23.85 2.63
N GLY A 132 -61.57 -22.51 2.68
CA GLY A 132 -62.18 -21.83 3.83
C GLY A 132 -61.47 -20.62 4.42
N ALA A 133 -62.24 -19.53 4.46
CA ALA A 133 -62.23 -18.48 5.49
C ALA A 133 -61.25 -17.28 5.38
N LYS A 134 -61.71 -16.28 4.62
CA LYS A 134 -61.90 -14.86 5.02
C LYS A 134 -61.20 -14.40 6.32
N LYS A 135 -60.33 -13.39 6.20
CA LYS A 135 -60.38 -12.18 7.05
C LYS A 135 -59.73 -10.98 6.37
N ARG A 136 -60.59 -10.04 5.98
CA ARG A 136 -60.27 -8.66 5.56
C ARG A 136 -59.63 -7.90 6.72
N ARG A 137 -58.59 -7.10 6.44
CA ARG A 137 -58.38 -5.83 7.14
C ARG A 137 -57.93 -4.75 6.14
N VAL A 138 -58.89 -3.85 5.92
CA VAL A 138 -58.81 -2.54 5.30
C VAL A 138 -57.92 -1.63 6.16
N GLY A 139 -57.14 -0.77 5.52
CA GLY A 139 -56.30 0.22 6.17
C GLY A 139 -55.83 1.26 5.17
N ASP A 140 -56.79 1.97 4.56
CA ASP A 140 -56.57 3.21 3.82
C ASP A 140 -55.96 4.28 4.73
N LYS A 141 -54.94 4.97 4.21
CA LYS A 141 -54.52 6.29 4.70
C LYS A 141 -54.33 7.21 3.50
N GLU A 142 -55.39 7.94 3.22
CA GLU A 142 -55.40 9.15 2.41
C GLU A 142 -54.51 10.23 3.06
N LYS A 143 -53.81 11.00 2.23
CA LYS A 143 -53.25 12.31 2.57
C LYS A 143 -53.82 13.35 1.60
N PRO A 144 -54.16 14.56 2.07
CA PRO A 144 -54.89 15.54 1.28
C PRO A 144 -53.97 16.46 0.47
N GLY A 145 -54.46 16.79 -0.74
CA GLY A 145 -54.65 18.16 -1.23
C GLY A 145 -53.44 19.08 -1.34
N ALA A 146 -52.92 19.22 -2.57
CA ALA A 146 -52.23 20.43 -3.01
C ALA A 146 -53.20 21.26 -3.85
N GLN A 147 -53.39 22.52 -3.45
CA GLN A 147 -54.23 23.50 -4.13
C GLN A 147 -53.52 24.12 -5.33
N GLU A 148 -54.32 24.22 -6.38
CA GLU A 148 -54.18 24.95 -7.63
C GLU A 148 -54.05 26.47 -7.42
N SER A 149 -53.20 27.13 -8.21
CA SER A 149 -53.44 28.51 -8.61
C SER A 149 -53.04 28.75 -10.06
N LEU A 150 -53.98 29.39 -10.75
CA LEU A 150 -54.08 29.66 -12.18
C LEU A 150 -53.20 30.86 -12.58
N ASN A 151 -52.59 30.85 -13.77
CA ASN A 151 -53.00 31.76 -14.85
C ASN A 151 -52.37 31.47 -16.23
N PRO A 152 -53.02 31.89 -17.33
CA PRO A 152 -52.81 31.42 -18.69
C PRO A 152 -52.11 32.45 -19.63
N ASN A 153 -51.54 31.97 -20.74
CA ASN A 153 -51.86 32.42 -22.12
C ASN A 153 -50.98 31.72 -23.19
N PRO A 154 -51.41 31.69 -24.48
CA PRO A 154 -51.22 30.57 -25.40
C PRO A 154 -50.39 30.96 -26.65
N PRO A 155 -50.60 30.34 -27.84
CA PRO A 155 -49.74 29.28 -28.38
C PRO A 155 -48.91 29.75 -29.58
N VAL A 156 -47.80 29.07 -29.86
CA VAL A 156 -47.20 29.09 -31.21
C VAL A 156 -46.89 27.66 -31.65
N ASN A 157 -47.61 27.27 -32.70
CA ASN A 157 -47.42 26.09 -33.52
C ASN A 157 -46.00 26.02 -34.10
N GLY A 158 -45.44 24.82 -34.10
CA GLY A 158 -44.23 24.47 -34.86
C GLY A 158 -44.03 22.98 -34.82
N GLY A 159 -44.76 22.27 -35.67
CA GLY A 159 -44.62 20.83 -35.85
C GLY A 159 -43.21 20.45 -36.33
N SER A 160 -42.69 19.38 -35.77
CA SER A 160 -41.53 18.66 -36.28
C SER A 160 -41.68 17.22 -35.81
N ASP A 161 -41.70 16.33 -36.79
CA ASP A 161 -42.08 14.94 -36.67
C ASP A 161 -41.25 14.15 -35.66
N SER A 162 -41.99 13.30 -34.96
CA SER A 162 -41.58 12.29 -34.01
C SER A 162 -40.98 11.07 -34.74
N GLU A 163 -39.69 10.81 -34.53
CA GLU A 163 -39.17 9.45 -34.45
C GLU A 163 -38.84 9.18 -32.98
N SER A 164 -39.68 8.34 -32.38
CA SER A 164 -39.68 8.00 -30.96
C SER A 164 -38.75 6.81 -30.72
N ASP A 165 -37.46 7.12 -30.56
CA ASP A 165 -36.54 6.17 -29.94
C ASP A 165 -36.81 6.12 -28.44
N SER A 166 -37.62 5.13 -28.03
CA SER A 166 -37.84 4.79 -26.63
C SER A 166 -36.54 4.25 -26.01
N GLU A 167 -35.66 5.16 -25.60
CA GLU A 167 -34.54 4.83 -24.72
C GLU A 167 -35.12 4.29 -23.41
N THR A 168 -35.05 2.97 -23.23
CA THR A 168 -35.30 2.34 -21.93
C THR A 168 -34.31 2.92 -20.93
N GLU A 169 -34.77 3.81 -20.04
CA GLU A 169 -33.98 4.36 -18.94
C GLU A 169 -33.48 3.20 -18.06
N THR A 170 -32.27 2.72 -18.35
CA THR A 170 -31.59 1.76 -17.48
C THR A 170 -31.32 2.46 -16.15
N VAL A 171 -32.03 2.05 -15.10
CA VAL A 171 -31.86 2.56 -13.74
C VAL A 171 -30.40 2.40 -13.32
N LYS A 172 -29.62 3.47 -13.43
CA LYS A 172 -28.19 3.48 -13.10
C LYS A 172 -28.05 3.15 -11.62
N LYS A 173 -27.51 1.96 -11.30
CA LYS A 173 -27.21 1.57 -9.92
C LYS A 173 -26.44 2.70 -9.24
N PRO A 174 -26.88 3.20 -8.06
CA PRO A 174 -26.24 4.32 -7.40
C PRO A 174 -24.77 4.03 -7.14
N ARG A 175 -23.91 5.03 -7.37
CA ARG A 175 -22.46 4.87 -7.24
C ARG A 175 -22.14 4.48 -5.79
N MET A 176 -21.09 3.68 -5.60
CA MET A 176 -20.66 3.27 -4.25
C MET A 176 -20.39 4.46 -3.33
N ALA A 177 -19.87 5.58 -3.86
CA ALA A 177 -19.64 6.81 -3.09
C ALA A 177 -20.97 7.38 -2.56
N ASP A 178 -22.02 7.43 -3.38
CA ASP A 178 -23.37 7.88 -2.96
C ASP A 178 -23.90 7.01 -1.81
N ARG A 179 -23.54 5.72 -1.78
CA ARG A 179 -23.92 4.84 -0.66
C ARG A 179 -23.27 5.29 0.65
N TRP A 180 -22.03 5.79 0.65
CA TRP A 180 -21.37 6.30 1.86
C TRP A 180 -22.16 7.42 2.51
N TYR A 181 -22.55 8.40 1.69
CA TYR A 181 -23.26 9.59 2.16
C TYR A 181 -24.69 9.27 2.61
N LYS A 182 -25.29 8.20 2.07
CA LYS A 182 -26.59 7.67 2.52
C LYS A 182 -26.53 6.88 3.84
N LEU A 183 -25.34 6.44 4.27
CA LEU A 183 -25.21 5.77 5.57
C LEU A 183 -25.34 6.77 6.72
N THR A 184 -25.99 6.34 7.80
CA THR A 184 -26.05 7.11 9.04
C THR A 184 -24.66 7.18 9.69
N SER A 185 -24.43 8.20 10.53
CA SER A 185 -23.16 8.34 11.27
C SER A 185 -22.81 7.10 12.10
N GLU A 186 -23.80 6.41 12.64
CA GLU A 186 -23.60 5.16 13.37
C GLU A 186 -23.19 4.01 12.45
N GLN A 187 -23.82 3.85 11.28
CA GLN A 187 -23.44 2.84 10.29
C GLN A 187 -22.01 3.07 9.79
N ARG A 188 -21.63 4.33 9.50
CA ARG A 188 -20.26 4.71 9.12
C ARG A 188 -19.27 4.32 10.21
N ARG A 189 -19.57 4.65 11.48
CA ARG A 189 -18.74 4.29 12.64
C ARG A 189 -18.58 2.77 12.80
N ARG A 190 -19.67 2.01 12.65
CA ARG A 190 -19.64 0.53 12.71
C ARG A 190 -18.78 -0.07 11.59
N LEU A 191 -18.92 0.44 10.36
CA LEU A 191 -18.08 0.01 9.23
C LEU A 191 -16.61 0.35 9.45
N LEU A 192 -16.29 1.58 9.86
CA LEU A 192 -14.93 1.98 10.17
C LEU A 192 -14.33 1.07 11.25
N LYS A 193 -15.04 0.85 12.38
CA LYS A 193 -14.58 -0.05 13.45
C LYS A 193 -14.31 -1.48 12.93
N LYS A 194 -15.20 -2.02 12.10
CA LYS A 194 -15.03 -3.35 11.48
C LYS A 194 -13.76 -3.41 10.63
N TYR A 195 -13.51 -2.39 9.83
CA TYR A 195 -12.38 -2.37 8.90
C TYR A 195 -11.05 -1.98 9.56
N THR A 196 -11.07 -1.11 10.57
CA THR A 196 -9.93 -0.88 11.46
C THR A 196 -9.50 -2.18 12.13
N ALA A 197 -10.43 -2.98 12.65
CA ALA A 197 -10.12 -4.29 13.21
C ALA A 197 -9.55 -5.26 12.15
N ALA A 198 -10.09 -5.25 10.92
CA ALA A 198 -9.56 -6.06 9.83
C ALA A 198 -8.11 -5.69 9.47
N VAL A 199 -7.77 -4.40 9.43
CA VAL A 199 -6.40 -3.94 9.18
C VAL A 199 -5.48 -4.18 10.36
N GLN A 200 -5.94 -4.03 11.60
CA GLN A 200 -5.14 -4.43 12.75
C GLN A 200 -4.82 -5.93 12.74
N ASN A 201 -5.80 -6.76 12.37
CA ASN A 201 -5.57 -8.20 12.20
C ASN A 201 -4.60 -8.47 11.05
N LEU A 202 -4.70 -7.73 9.94
CA LEU A 202 -3.73 -7.79 8.84
C LEU A 202 -2.31 -7.53 9.34
N LEU A 203 -2.11 -6.42 10.04
CA LEU A 203 -0.82 -6.00 10.58
C LEU A 203 -0.26 -7.05 11.55
N ARG A 204 -1.08 -7.56 12.48
CA ARG A 204 -0.70 -8.63 13.42
C ARG A 204 -0.32 -9.92 12.70
N SER A 205 -1.02 -10.22 11.61
CA SER A 205 -0.77 -11.40 10.78
C SER A 205 0.42 -11.22 9.82
N LYS A 206 1.19 -10.14 9.95
CA LYS A 206 2.30 -9.76 9.05
C LYS A 206 1.90 -9.85 7.57
N PHE A 207 0.74 -9.30 7.24
CA PHE A 207 0.21 -9.25 5.87
C PHE A 207 -0.08 -10.62 5.22
N SER A 208 -0.25 -11.69 6.01
CA SER A 208 -0.52 -13.04 5.48
C SER A 208 -1.87 -13.21 4.77
N ARG A 209 -2.82 -12.28 4.95
CA ARG A 209 -4.15 -12.32 4.32
C ARG A 209 -4.42 -11.00 3.61
N LEU A 210 -5.09 -11.00 2.46
CA LEU A 210 -5.51 -9.73 1.86
C LEU A 210 -6.72 -9.18 2.61
N PRO A 211 -6.80 -7.87 2.89
CA PRO A 211 -8.03 -7.32 3.42
C PRO A 211 -9.21 -7.52 2.44
N PRO A 212 -10.46 -7.37 2.90
CA PRO A 212 -11.61 -7.61 2.05
C PRO A 212 -11.61 -6.69 0.82
N THR A 213 -12.00 -7.22 -0.35
CA THR A 213 -12.16 -6.43 -1.58
C THR A 213 -13.04 -5.20 -1.40
N VAL A 214 -14.09 -5.34 -0.57
CA VAL A 214 -14.98 -4.23 -0.23
C VAL A 214 -14.18 -3.09 0.42
N LEU A 215 -13.32 -3.39 1.40
CA LEU A 215 -12.46 -2.39 2.05
C LEU A 215 -11.62 -1.62 1.01
N ARG A 216 -10.97 -2.30 0.06
CA ARG A 216 -10.20 -1.63 -1.02
C ARG A 216 -11.04 -0.70 -1.85
N THR A 217 -12.20 -1.20 -2.28
CA THR A 217 -13.06 -0.50 -3.22
C THR A 217 -13.58 0.78 -2.60
N TRP A 218 -14.00 0.72 -1.33
CA TRP A 218 -14.40 1.88 -0.56
C TRP A 218 -13.23 2.83 -0.34
N ALA A 219 -12.06 2.32 0.06
CA ALA A 219 -10.87 3.14 0.27
C ALA A 219 -10.43 3.91 -0.99
N ARG A 220 -10.54 3.32 -2.18
CA ARG A 220 -10.21 4.01 -3.44
C ARG A 220 -11.22 5.07 -3.85
N ARG A 221 -12.49 4.90 -3.48
CA ARG A 221 -13.61 5.68 -4.04
C ARG A 221 -14.12 6.78 -3.11
N GLU A 222 -13.93 6.61 -1.81
CA GLU A 222 -14.42 7.53 -0.81
C GLU A 222 -13.25 8.10 -0.01
N GLN A 223 -13.10 9.43 0.01
CA GLN A 223 -11.96 10.09 0.62
C GLN A 223 -11.93 9.86 2.13
N THR A 224 -13.07 10.11 2.79
CA THR A 224 -13.23 10.05 4.25
C THR A 224 -13.21 8.63 4.81
N PHE A 225 -13.35 7.62 3.94
CA PHE A 225 -13.34 6.23 4.36
C PHE A 225 -11.91 5.74 4.57
N PHE A 226 -11.59 5.42 5.83
CA PHE A 226 -10.38 4.73 6.25
C PHE A 226 -9.10 5.41 5.71
N THR A 227 -8.93 6.66 6.14
CA THR A 227 -7.89 7.60 5.69
C THR A 227 -6.49 7.08 5.95
N GLU A 228 -6.33 6.26 6.98
CA GLU A 228 -5.06 5.68 7.40
C GLU A 228 -4.39 4.88 6.27
N LEU A 229 -5.15 4.26 5.34
CA LEU A 229 -4.53 3.55 4.21
C LEU A 229 -3.63 4.42 3.34
N GLY A 230 -3.89 5.73 3.28
CA GLY A 230 -3.09 6.63 2.46
C GLY A 230 -1.73 6.99 3.07
N PHE A 231 -1.56 6.83 4.39
CA PHE A 231 -0.37 7.33 5.10
C PHE A 231 0.18 6.38 6.17
N PHE A 232 -0.43 5.20 6.38
CA PHE A 232 0.04 4.23 7.36
C PHE A 232 1.33 3.55 6.90
N ASN A 233 1.27 2.75 5.84
CA ASN A 233 2.45 2.21 5.18
C ASN A 233 2.23 2.09 3.67
N ARG A 234 3.33 2.00 2.94
CA ARG A 234 3.32 1.90 1.47
C ARG A 234 2.59 0.66 0.97
N PHE A 235 2.81 -0.49 1.62
CA PHE A 235 2.17 -1.75 1.25
C PHE A 235 0.65 -1.65 1.24
N LEU A 236 0.04 -1.08 2.29
CA LEU A 236 -1.41 -0.89 2.39
C LEU A 236 -1.94 0.08 1.33
N ALA A 237 -1.21 1.16 1.06
CA ALA A 237 -1.57 2.13 0.03
C ALA A 237 -1.55 1.49 -1.38
N MET A 238 -0.49 0.77 -1.72
CA MET A 238 -0.41 0.00 -2.98
C MET A 238 -1.51 -1.03 -3.08
N TRP A 239 -1.76 -1.75 -1.99
CA TRP A 239 -2.80 -2.76 -1.93
C TRP A 239 -4.20 -2.20 -2.22
N ALA A 240 -4.45 -0.96 -1.80
CA ALA A 240 -5.67 -0.25 -2.15
C ALA A 240 -5.85 -0.11 -3.67
N PHE A 241 -4.82 -0.17 -4.52
CA PHE A 241 -4.95 -0.09 -5.98
C PHE A 241 -5.29 -1.42 -6.68
N VAL A 242 -5.18 -2.56 -6.00
CA VAL A 242 -5.46 -3.88 -6.59
C VAL A 242 -6.98 -4.09 -6.75
N LYS A 243 -7.45 -4.56 -7.92
CA LYS A 243 -8.88 -4.84 -8.16
C LYS A 243 -9.34 -6.21 -7.60
N LYS A 244 -10.66 -6.47 -7.62
CA LYS A 244 -11.23 -7.78 -7.20
C LYS A 244 -10.84 -8.82 -8.25
N GLY A 245 -10.38 -10.00 -7.84
CA GLY A 245 -10.12 -11.11 -8.76
C GLY A 245 -8.87 -10.96 -9.63
N ASP A 246 -8.41 -9.73 -9.85
CA ASP A 246 -7.41 -9.44 -10.86
C ASP A 246 -6.00 -9.20 -10.30
N SER A 247 -5.00 -9.52 -11.11
CA SER A 247 -3.61 -9.00 -11.06
C SER A 247 -3.51 -7.53 -11.51
N VAL A 248 -4.64 -6.85 -11.70
CA VAL A 248 -4.72 -5.49 -12.24
C VAL A 248 -4.72 -4.45 -11.12
N MET A 249 -3.80 -3.50 -11.22
CA MET A 249 -3.73 -2.32 -10.36
C MET A 249 -4.18 -1.06 -11.09
N ARG A 250 -5.12 -0.32 -10.49
CA ARG A 250 -5.64 0.96 -11.00
C ARG A 250 -5.56 2.01 -9.90
N CYS A 251 -5.13 3.23 -10.26
CA CYS A 251 -5.08 4.33 -9.31
C CYS A 251 -6.48 4.79 -8.89
N HIS A 252 -6.57 5.44 -7.74
CA HIS A 252 -7.81 6.00 -7.20
C HIS A 252 -8.50 7.02 -8.14
N TYR A 253 -7.74 7.88 -8.83
CA TYR A 253 -8.30 8.81 -9.84
C TYR A 253 -9.07 8.08 -10.94
N HIS A 254 -8.45 7.10 -11.61
CA HIS A 254 -9.13 6.33 -12.65
C HIS A 254 -10.19 5.40 -12.07
N GLU A 255 -10.11 4.98 -10.81
CA GLU A 255 -11.22 4.22 -10.22
C GLU A 255 -12.49 5.08 -10.05
N ILE A 256 -12.35 6.38 -9.81
CA ILE A 256 -13.47 7.32 -9.61
C ILE A 256 -13.95 7.92 -10.94
N ASN A 257 -13.03 8.27 -11.84
CA ASN A 257 -13.32 9.03 -13.06
C ASN A 257 -13.43 8.19 -14.34
N ASP A 258 -12.95 6.95 -14.36
CA ASP A 258 -12.88 6.10 -15.58
C ASP A 258 -14.24 5.46 -15.95
N HIS A 259 -15.30 6.25 -15.87
CA HIS A 259 -16.54 6.03 -16.62
C HIS A 259 -16.59 6.89 -17.90
N SER A 260 -15.61 7.79 -18.10
CA SER A 260 -15.53 8.67 -19.28
C SER A 260 -14.40 8.37 -20.25
N CYS A 261 -13.54 7.34 -20.05
CA CYS A 261 -12.58 6.96 -21.11
C CYS A 261 -13.25 6.40 -22.37
N LYS A 262 -14.55 6.08 -22.34
CA LYS A 262 -15.32 5.89 -23.58
C LYS A 262 -15.43 7.18 -24.42
N VAL A 263 -15.17 8.36 -23.84
CA VAL A 263 -15.29 9.67 -24.50
C VAL A 263 -13.94 10.21 -24.98
N ASN A 264 -12.85 9.93 -24.26
CA ASN A 264 -11.54 10.48 -24.63
C ASN A 264 -10.77 9.64 -25.66
N ASP A 265 -11.17 8.38 -25.89
CA ASP A 265 -10.63 7.53 -26.97
C ASP A 265 -11.55 7.52 -28.22
N ILE A 266 -12.53 8.42 -28.32
CA ILE A 266 -13.37 8.58 -29.54
C ILE A 266 -12.51 9.01 -30.75
N ALA A 267 -11.30 9.52 -30.54
CA ALA A 267 -10.36 9.75 -31.64
C ALA A 267 -9.82 8.46 -32.28
N ALA A 268 -9.93 7.30 -31.60
CA ALA A 268 -9.42 6.02 -32.09
C ALA A 268 -10.48 5.14 -32.77
N HIS A 269 -11.77 5.42 -32.58
CA HIS A 269 -12.86 4.72 -33.25
C HIS A 269 -13.80 5.70 -33.94
N GLU A 270 -13.55 5.81 -35.25
CA GLU A 270 -14.52 6.11 -36.29
C GLU A 270 -14.86 7.59 -36.51
N GLY A 271 -14.44 8.07 -37.68
CA GLY A 271 -14.65 9.44 -38.12
C GLY A 271 -16.12 9.85 -38.15
N LYS A 272 -16.32 11.16 -38.03
CA LYS A 272 -17.58 11.95 -38.08
C LYS A 272 -18.13 12.34 -36.70
N THR A 273 -17.48 13.29 -36.03
CA THR A 273 -18.22 14.33 -35.30
C THR A 273 -17.64 15.71 -35.60
N LYS A 274 -18.43 16.54 -36.30
CA LYS A 274 -18.15 17.93 -36.68
C LYS A 274 -18.34 18.90 -35.50
N ASN A 275 -17.85 18.59 -34.31
CA ASN A 275 -17.91 19.53 -33.19
C ASN A 275 -16.51 20.02 -32.85
N SER A 276 -16.09 21.05 -33.58
CA SER A 276 -14.94 21.88 -33.25
C SER A 276 -15.22 22.59 -31.93
N PHE A 277 -14.71 22.06 -30.82
CA PHE A 277 -14.56 22.86 -29.60
C PHE A 277 -13.61 24.01 -29.92
N LYS A 278 -14.17 25.22 -30.03
CA LYS A 278 -13.40 26.47 -30.11
C LYS A 278 -12.73 26.67 -28.74
N VAL A 279 -11.48 26.27 -28.63
CA VAL A 279 -10.63 26.60 -27.48
C VAL A 279 -10.36 28.11 -27.53
N THR A 280 -11.06 28.88 -26.70
CA THR A 280 -10.88 30.34 -26.56
C THR A 280 -9.69 30.65 -25.65
N GLY A 281 -8.52 30.13 -25.99
CA GLY A 281 -7.26 30.44 -25.30
C GLY A 281 -6.24 30.91 -26.32
N VAL A 282 -5.61 32.07 -26.07
CA VAL A 282 -4.45 32.51 -26.82
C VAL A 282 -3.40 31.40 -26.71
N PRO A 283 -2.96 30.78 -27.82
CA PRO A 283 -1.96 29.73 -27.76
C PRO A 283 -0.69 30.33 -27.16
N PHE A 284 -0.29 29.84 -25.99
CA PHE A 284 1.04 30.10 -25.46
C PHE A 284 2.05 29.53 -26.47
N GLU A 285 3.06 30.33 -26.82
CA GLU A 285 4.18 29.87 -27.63
C GLU A 285 4.73 28.59 -27.00
N SER A 286 4.84 27.53 -27.82
CA SER A 286 5.42 26.27 -27.38
C SER A 286 6.84 26.56 -26.89
N ILE A 287 7.08 26.36 -25.59
CA ILE A 287 8.42 26.42 -25.02
C ILE A 287 9.21 25.28 -25.69
N THR A 288 10.02 25.62 -26.69
CA THR A 288 10.76 24.68 -27.55
C THR A 288 11.92 23.97 -26.84
N LYS A 289 12.18 24.33 -25.58
CA LYS A 289 13.15 23.66 -24.73
C LYS A 289 12.49 23.22 -23.43
N PRO A 290 12.35 21.91 -23.16
CA PRO A 290 11.91 21.48 -21.84
C PRO A 290 12.92 21.99 -20.81
N LEU A 291 12.44 22.60 -19.72
CA LEU A 291 13.25 23.01 -18.56
C LEU A 291 13.97 21.83 -17.87
N PHE A 292 13.69 20.60 -18.32
CA PHE A 292 14.28 19.36 -17.87
C PHE A 292 14.54 18.46 -19.09
N ASP A 293 15.80 18.19 -19.40
CA ASP A 293 16.19 17.25 -20.44
C ASP A 293 16.32 15.83 -19.84
N PRO A 294 15.38 14.90 -20.10
CA PRO A 294 15.46 13.53 -19.58
C PRO A 294 16.56 12.69 -20.26
N VAL A 295 17.34 13.24 -21.20
CA VAL A 295 18.33 12.51 -22.03
C VAL A 295 19.70 12.32 -21.35
N SER A 296 19.89 12.74 -20.10
CA SER A 296 21.14 12.43 -19.36
C SER A 296 21.23 10.97 -18.84
N GLN A 297 20.26 10.10 -19.14
CA GLN A 297 20.41 8.66 -18.93
C GLN A 297 20.84 7.96 -20.24
N PRO A 298 21.94 7.19 -20.26
CA PRO A 298 22.38 6.48 -21.45
C PRO A 298 21.27 5.52 -21.91
N ALA A 299 20.77 5.76 -23.12
CA ALA A 299 19.71 4.97 -23.72
C ALA A 299 20.14 3.50 -23.83
N ALA A 300 19.39 2.60 -23.18
CA ALA A 300 19.47 1.17 -23.44
C ALA A 300 18.97 0.88 -24.86
N LYS A 301 19.87 0.99 -25.85
CA LYS A 301 19.64 0.49 -27.20
C LYS A 301 19.56 -1.04 -27.15
N GLY A 302 18.41 -1.63 -27.49
CA GLY A 302 18.35 -3.04 -27.88
C GLY A 302 17.14 -3.88 -27.49
N LEU A 303 16.16 -3.40 -26.73
CA LEU A 303 14.99 -4.22 -26.40
C LEU A 303 13.90 -4.08 -27.47
N LYS A 304 13.96 -4.93 -28.50
CA LYS A 304 12.80 -5.26 -29.34
C LYS A 304 11.78 -5.94 -28.43
N LEU A 305 10.76 -5.19 -27.99
CA LEU A 305 9.65 -5.72 -27.20
C LEU A 305 8.82 -6.61 -28.13
N ASP A 306 8.95 -7.92 -27.98
CA ASP A 306 8.11 -8.89 -28.68
C ASP A 306 6.66 -8.70 -28.20
N ARG A 307 5.79 -8.19 -29.08
CA ARG A 307 4.34 -8.03 -28.86
C ARG A 307 3.67 -9.40 -29.00
N ARG A 308 4.00 -10.35 -28.13
CA ARG A 308 3.14 -11.52 -27.96
C ARG A 308 1.97 -11.13 -27.06
N ARG A 309 0.76 -11.22 -27.63
CA ARG A 309 -0.51 -11.20 -26.92
C ARG A 309 -0.40 -12.14 -25.71
N SER A 310 -0.65 -11.60 -24.54
CA SER A 310 -0.80 -12.37 -23.32
C SER A 310 -2.16 -13.08 -23.38
N ASP A 311 -2.14 -14.36 -23.70
CA ASP A 311 -3.30 -15.25 -23.58
C ASP A 311 -3.62 -15.43 -22.09
N TYR A 312 -4.47 -14.56 -21.53
CA TYR A 312 -5.14 -14.85 -20.27
C TYR A 312 -6.57 -15.33 -20.57
N PRO A 313 -6.98 -16.49 -20.03
CA PRO A 313 -8.33 -16.99 -20.23
C PRO A 313 -9.30 -16.09 -19.46
N ASN A 314 -10.27 -15.54 -20.18
CA ASN A 314 -11.46 -14.94 -19.58
C ASN A 314 -12.28 -16.08 -18.95
N SER A 315 -12.39 -16.14 -17.62
CA SER A 315 -13.42 -16.95 -16.97
C SER A 315 -14.44 -16.02 -16.31
N SER A 316 -15.57 -15.86 -16.98
CA SER A 316 -16.83 -15.47 -16.35
C SER A 316 -17.34 -16.65 -15.51
N ASP A 317 -17.81 -16.33 -14.31
CA ASP A 317 -18.72 -17.12 -13.49
C ASP A 317 -18.17 -18.39 -12.83
N GLU A 318 -17.45 -18.23 -11.71
CA GLU A 318 -17.40 -19.27 -10.66
C GLU A 318 -17.20 -18.61 -9.28
N GLU A 319 -18.29 -18.55 -8.51
CA GLU A 319 -18.24 -18.46 -7.05
C GLU A 319 -18.10 -19.91 -6.52
N ASP A 320 -17.21 -20.11 -5.55
CA ASP A 320 -16.94 -21.38 -4.81
C ASP A 320 -15.77 -22.31 -5.22
N SER A 321 -14.85 -21.88 -6.10
CA SER A 321 -13.51 -22.47 -6.08
C SER A 321 -12.63 -21.82 -4.99
N THR A 322 -12.18 -22.64 -4.04
CA THR A 322 -11.15 -22.37 -3.03
C THR A 322 -9.72 -22.29 -3.63
N ASP A 323 -9.60 -22.23 -4.96
CA ASP A 323 -8.31 -22.23 -5.64
C ASP A 323 -7.53 -20.93 -5.44
N ALA A 324 -6.36 -21.11 -4.81
CA ALA A 324 -5.09 -20.42 -5.02
C ALA A 324 -5.13 -18.97 -5.52
N ARG A 325 -5.94 -18.10 -4.91
CA ARG A 325 -5.81 -16.66 -5.17
C ARG A 325 -4.38 -16.22 -4.83
N PRO A 326 -3.70 -15.47 -5.70
CA PRO A 326 -2.33 -15.02 -5.44
C PRO A 326 -2.29 -14.25 -4.12
N VAL A 327 -1.57 -14.82 -3.16
CA VAL A 327 -1.41 -14.21 -1.83
C VAL A 327 -0.27 -13.21 -1.94
N TYR A 328 -0.59 -11.93 -2.10
CA TYR A 328 0.41 -10.85 -2.03
C TYR A 328 0.85 -10.68 -0.57
N ARG A 329 2.00 -11.27 -0.21
CA ARG A 329 2.55 -11.24 1.17
C ARG A 329 3.57 -10.14 1.37
N THR A 330 4.26 -9.76 0.30
CA THR A 330 5.37 -8.81 0.30
C THR A 330 5.07 -7.63 -0.61
N ILE A 331 5.75 -6.51 -0.38
CA ILE A 331 5.67 -5.36 -1.28
C ILE A 331 6.16 -5.72 -2.69
N ASP A 332 7.13 -6.64 -2.79
CA ASP A 332 7.63 -7.17 -4.06
C ASP A 332 6.55 -7.89 -4.85
N ASP A 333 5.66 -8.64 -4.18
CA ASP A 333 4.53 -9.29 -4.84
C ASP A 333 3.59 -8.26 -5.48
N LEU A 334 3.37 -7.11 -4.82
CA LEU A 334 2.58 -6.02 -5.39
C LEU A 334 3.33 -5.30 -6.51
N TYR A 335 4.65 -5.15 -6.38
CA TYR A 335 5.48 -4.55 -7.43
C TYR A 335 5.50 -5.36 -8.72
N ARG A 336 5.36 -6.69 -8.64
CA ARG A 336 5.23 -7.58 -9.81
C ARG A 336 3.94 -7.35 -10.60
N LEU A 337 2.92 -6.76 -9.99
CA LEU A 337 1.69 -6.35 -10.68
C LEU A 337 1.87 -5.08 -11.52
N CYS A 338 2.96 -4.34 -11.34
CA CYS A 338 3.23 -3.13 -12.12
C CYS A 338 4.08 -3.45 -13.35
N ARG A 339 3.81 -2.78 -14.46
CA ARG A 339 4.68 -2.83 -15.65
C ARG A 339 5.91 -1.97 -15.41
N VAL A 340 7.11 -2.43 -15.76
CA VAL A 340 8.31 -1.59 -15.67
C VAL A 340 8.56 -0.92 -17.02
N ARG A 341 8.70 0.41 -17.04
CA ARG A 341 9.06 1.22 -18.22
C ARG A 341 10.08 2.29 -17.82
N ASN A 342 11.25 2.30 -18.47
CA ASN A 342 12.34 3.25 -18.17
C ASN A 342 12.70 3.29 -16.67
N GLY A 343 12.80 2.12 -16.03
CA GLY A 343 13.06 2.00 -14.60
C GLY A 343 11.91 2.41 -13.67
N ARG A 344 10.78 2.89 -14.22
CA ARG A 344 9.60 3.29 -13.45
C ARG A 344 8.53 2.21 -13.45
N ARG A 345 7.76 2.13 -12.36
CA ARG A 345 6.65 1.18 -12.23
C ARG A 345 5.35 1.86 -12.64
N ILE A 346 4.71 1.33 -13.67
CA ILE A 346 3.50 1.86 -14.28
C ILE A 346 2.33 0.95 -13.94
N LEU A 347 1.26 1.55 -13.41
CA LEU A 347 -0.01 0.90 -13.15
C LEU A 347 -0.71 0.48 -14.45
N HIS A 348 -1.67 -0.42 -14.38
CA HIS A 348 -2.40 -0.89 -15.56
C HIS A 348 -3.23 0.22 -16.24
N CYS A 349 -3.57 1.28 -15.51
CA CYS A 349 -4.21 2.48 -16.05
C CYS A 349 -3.22 3.51 -16.63
N GLY A 350 -1.94 3.16 -16.84
CA GLY A 350 -0.94 4.04 -17.45
C GLY A 350 -0.29 5.07 -16.51
N CYS A 351 -0.78 5.21 -15.28
CA CYS A 351 -0.19 6.10 -14.28
C CYS A 351 1.12 5.55 -13.72
N ASP A 352 2.09 6.42 -13.45
CA ASP A 352 3.24 6.10 -12.62
C ASP A 352 2.80 5.76 -11.19
N LEU A 353 3.39 4.71 -10.61
CA LEU A 353 3.06 4.21 -9.28
C LEU A 353 3.42 5.21 -8.18
N GLU A 354 4.61 5.82 -8.23
CA GLU A 354 5.07 6.76 -7.21
C GLU A 354 4.16 7.99 -7.19
N GLU A 355 3.86 8.52 -8.38
CA GLU A 355 2.94 9.64 -8.53
C GLU A 355 1.53 9.27 -8.02
N ALA A 356 1.02 8.08 -8.36
CA ALA A 356 -0.29 7.64 -7.92
C ALA A 356 -0.38 7.45 -6.40
N LEU A 357 0.67 6.93 -5.77
CA LEU A 357 0.79 6.79 -4.32
C LEU A 357 0.86 8.16 -3.64
N PHE A 358 1.67 9.08 -4.18
CA PHE A 358 1.75 10.47 -3.72
C PHE A 358 0.38 11.16 -3.76
N GLY A 359 -0.32 11.08 -4.89
CA GLY A 359 -1.67 11.65 -4.99
C GLY A 359 -2.68 11.00 -4.04
N PHE A 360 -2.55 9.69 -3.80
CA PHE A 360 -3.42 8.98 -2.86
C PHE A 360 -3.15 9.37 -1.42
N PHE A 361 -1.87 9.58 -1.05
CA PHE A 361 -1.49 10.15 0.23
C PHE A 361 -2.13 11.52 0.44
N ILE A 362 -1.98 12.46 -0.51
CA ILE A 362 -2.58 13.80 -0.40
C ILE A 362 -4.08 13.69 -0.21
N TRP A 363 -4.74 12.93 -1.09
CA TRP A 363 -6.19 12.77 -1.07
C TRP A 363 -6.68 12.17 0.26
N LYS A 364 -5.98 11.19 0.83
CA LYS A 364 -6.39 10.57 2.10
C LYS A 364 -6.00 11.34 3.34
N LYS A 365 -4.86 12.03 3.33
CA LYS A 365 -4.32 12.74 4.49
C LYS A 365 -5.02 14.07 4.70
N PHE A 366 -5.29 14.80 3.61
CA PHE A 366 -5.89 16.13 3.62
C PHE A 366 -7.36 16.01 3.20
N VAL A 367 -8.18 15.47 4.10
CA VAL A 367 -9.63 15.31 3.87
C VAL A 367 -10.29 16.66 3.67
N ASN A 368 -9.98 17.59 4.57
CA ASN A 368 -10.44 18.95 4.56
C ASN A 368 -9.25 19.90 4.29
N ILE A 369 -9.52 20.97 3.56
CA ILE A 369 -8.64 22.09 3.34
C ILE A 369 -9.26 23.31 4.02
N GLN A 370 -8.45 24.08 4.72
CA GLN A 370 -8.88 25.35 5.29
C GLN A 370 -8.49 26.48 4.34
N SER A 371 -9.46 27.32 3.99
CA SER A 371 -9.17 28.55 3.26
C SER A 371 -8.52 29.57 4.19
N ARG A 372 -7.43 30.20 3.75
CA ARG A 372 -6.80 31.31 4.50
C ARG A 372 -7.74 32.49 4.71
N SER A 373 -8.67 32.73 3.79
CA SER A 373 -9.62 33.85 3.88
C SER A 373 -10.82 33.57 4.78
N ARG A 374 -11.05 32.30 5.15
CA ARG A 374 -12.17 31.88 6.00
C ARG A 374 -11.67 30.83 6.99
N THR A 375 -11.12 31.29 8.12
CA THR A 375 -10.54 30.45 9.17
C THR A 375 -11.51 29.42 9.75
N GLU A 376 -12.82 29.63 9.63
CA GLU A 376 -13.84 28.75 10.22
C GLU A 376 -14.45 27.74 9.23
N THR A 377 -14.19 27.89 7.92
CA THR A 377 -14.79 26.99 6.92
C THR A 377 -13.76 25.98 6.42
N GLU A 378 -13.98 24.72 6.77
CA GLU A 378 -13.29 23.57 6.20
C GLU A 378 -14.03 23.08 4.96
N GLU A 379 -13.32 23.02 3.83
CA GLU A 379 -13.86 22.50 2.57
C GLU A 379 -13.25 21.13 2.27
N PRO A 380 -14.04 20.14 1.83
CA PRO A 380 -13.49 18.84 1.44
C PRO A 380 -12.61 18.98 0.19
N PHE A 381 -11.51 18.23 0.12
CA PHE A 381 -10.66 18.17 -1.08
C PHE A 381 -11.38 17.44 -2.25
N GLU A 382 -12.47 16.73 -1.97
CA GLU A 382 -13.42 16.01 -2.84
C GLU A 382 -12.81 15.04 -3.86
N LYS A 383 -12.08 15.53 -4.85
CA LYS A 383 -11.64 14.77 -6.01
C LYS A 383 -10.15 14.42 -5.92
N PRO A 384 -9.77 13.20 -6.32
CA PRO A 384 -8.38 12.89 -6.60
C PRO A 384 -7.76 13.88 -7.58
N LEU A 385 -6.48 14.20 -7.38
CA LEU A 385 -5.71 14.95 -8.35
C LEU A 385 -5.68 14.23 -9.69
N ASP A 386 -5.92 14.97 -10.77
CA ASP A 386 -5.73 14.44 -12.11
C ASP A 386 -4.26 14.07 -12.36
N PRO A 387 -3.97 13.13 -13.28
CA PRO A 387 -2.62 12.65 -13.51
C PRO A 387 -1.60 13.76 -13.80
N ARG A 388 -1.97 14.84 -14.50
CA ARG A 388 -1.05 15.92 -14.87
C ARG A 388 -0.73 16.81 -13.67
N THR A 389 -1.75 17.25 -12.92
CA THR A 389 -1.54 18.03 -11.69
C THR A 389 -0.77 17.23 -10.65
N ARG A 390 -1.09 15.93 -10.52
CA ARG A 390 -0.37 15.01 -9.63
C ARG A 390 1.09 14.87 -10.01
N HIS A 391 1.41 14.71 -11.30
CA HIS A 391 2.79 14.66 -11.78
C HIS A 391 3.56 15.94 -11.47
N TYR A 392 2.97 17.10 -11.75
CA TYR A 392 3.57 18.40 -11.47
C TYR A 392 3.92 18.55 -9.98
N LEU A 393 2.98 18.27 -9.08
CA LEU A 393 3.22 18.32 -7.65
C LEU A 393 4.29 17.30 -7.22
N TYR A 394 4.20 16.06 -7.69
CA TYR A 394 5.18 15.03 -7.38
C TYR A 394 6.61 15.46 -7.75
N VAL A 395 6.82 16.03 -8.94
CA VAL A 395 8.12 16.54 -9.38
C VAL A 395 8.65 17.63 -8.46
N ILE A 396 7.79 18.58 -8.06
CA ILE A 396 8.17 19.64 -7.11
C ILE A 396 8.63 19.04 -5.78
N PHE A 397 7.82 18.17 -5.18
CA PHE A 397 8.16 17.56 -3.88
C PHE A 397 9.43 16.70 -3.97
N ASN A 398 9.59 15.94 -5.05
CA ASN A 398 10.78 15.15 -5.29
C ASN A 398 12.03 16.04 -5.49
N SER A 399 11.89 17.23 -6.08
CA SER A 399 13.00 18.21 -6.20
C SER A 399 13.47 18.76 -4.85
N PHE A 400 12.57 18.79 -3.85
CA PHE A 400 12.91 19.08 -2.45
C PHE A 400 13.47 17.87 -1.69
N GLY A 401 13.77 16.76 -2.39
CA GLY A 401 14.32 15.54 -1.80
C GLY A 401 13.32 14.68 -1.03
N LEU A 402 12.03 15.01 -1.08
CA LEU A 402 10.96 14.23 -0.45
C LEU A 402 10.63 13.02 -1.32
N LYS A 403 10.80 11.82 -0.78
CA LYS A 403 10.41 10.57 -1.44
C LYS A 403 9.03 10.13 -0.98
N VAL A 404 8.34 9.32 -1.80
CA VAL A 404 7.02 8.78 -1.45
C VAL A 404 7.08 7.97 -0.14
N ASP A 405 8.18 7.29 0.13
CA ASP A 405 8.38 6.50 1.35
C ASP A 405 8.42 7.35 2.63
N ASP A 406 8.78 8.64 2.50
CA ASP A 406 8.80 9.60 3.59
C ASP A 406 7.40 10.11 3.98
N LEU A 407 6.39 9.81 3.16
CA LEU A 407 5.00 10.18 3.45
C LEU A 407 4.31 9.20 4.41
N TYR A 408 4.91 8.02 4.63
CA TYR A 408 4.30 6.95 5.42
C TYR A 408 4.78 6.96 6.88
N THR A 409 3.85 6.65 7.78
CA THR A 409 4.09 6.60 9.23
C THR A 409 4.90 5.37 9.65
N TYR A 410 4.82 4.29 8.88
CA TYR A 410 5.53 3.03 9.12
C TYR A 410 6.38 2.69 7.92
N ASP A 411 7.58 2.15 8.17
CA ASP A 411 8.45 1.63 7.14
C ASP A 411 7.95 0.29 6.57
N GLU A 412 8.71 -0.27 5.63
CA GLU A 412 8.39 -1.56 4.99
C GLU A 412 8.39 -2.74 5.98
N ASN A 413 9.15 -2.62 7.07
CA ASN A 413 9.23 -3.63 8.14
C ASN A 413 8.09 -3.48 9.16
N GLY A 414 7.22 -2.47 9.00
CA GLY A 414 6.16 -2.15 9.94
C GLY A 414 6.64 -1.49 11.23
N LYS A 415 7.86 -0.94 11.25
CA LYS A 415 8.35 -0.10 12.34
C LYS A 415 7.82 1.31 12.15
N LYS A 416 7.25 1.86 13.23
CA LYS A 416 6.79 3.25 13.24
C LYS A 416 7.99 4.19 13.09
N ARG A 417 7.91 5.11 12.12
CA ARG A 417 8.85 6.20 11.93
C ARG A 417 8.42 7.38 12.80
N THR A 418 9.36 8.00 13.51
CA THR A 418 9.12 9.27 14.18
C THR A 418 9.20 10.42 13.16
N GLN A 419 8.63 11.57 13.51
CA GLN A 419 8.78 12.78 12.67
C GLN A 419 10.26 13.16 12.52
N GLN A 420 11.07 12.96 13.57
CA GLN A 420 12.51 13.16 13.52
C GLN A 420 13.20 12.22 12.53
N ASP A 421 12.81 10.94 12.46
CA ASP A 421 13.35 9.98 11.48
C ASP A 421 13.02 10.40 10.05
N ILE A 422 11.81 10.90 9.82
CA ILE A 422 11.35 11.39 8.51
C ILE A 422 12.15 12.64 8.12
N LEU A 423 12.24 13.64 8.99
CA LEU A 423 13.01 14.86 8.74
C LEU A 423 14.49 14.57 8.53
N SER A 424 15.08 13.67 9.31
CA SER A 424 16.49 13.28 9.16
C SER A 424 16.75 12.54 7.85
N ALA A 425 15.79 11.74 7.36
CA ALA A 425 15.87 11.11 6.06
C ALA A 425 15.81 12.16 4.92
N ILE A 426 14.89 13.12 5.02
CA ILE A 426 14.76 14.22 4.06
C ILE A 426 16.03 15.06 4.02
N ILE A 427 16.56 15.48 5.18
CA ILE A 427 17.80 16.26 5.27
C ILE A 427 18.98 15.49 4.64
N ARG A 428 19.09 14.18 4.89
CA ARG A 428 20.12 13.35 4.25
C ARG A 428 19.95 13.27 2.74
N SER A 429 18.71 13.12 2.26
CA SER A 429 18.37 13.09 0.84
C SER A 429 18.75 14.41 0.15
N ILE A 430 18.41 15.55 0.76
CA ILE A 430 18.79 16.89 0.30
C ILE A 430 20.31 17.02 0.28
N LYS A 431 21.00 16.74 1.38
CA LYS A 431 22.47 16.83 1.45
C LYS A 431 23.14 15.98 0.38
N ALA A 432 22.65 14.76 0.14
CA ALA A 432 23.17 13.89 -0.90
C ALA A 432 22.94 14.45 -2.32
N ALA A 433 21.78 15.06 -2.57
CA ALA A 433 21.48 15.70 -3.85
C ALA A 433 22.36 16.93 -4.13
N PHE A 434 22.71 17.70 -3.09
CA PHE A 434 23.58 18.88 -3.21
C PHE A 434 25.08 18.56 -3.09
N ALA A 435 25.47 17.37 -2.63
CA ALA A 435 26.87 17.00 -2.43
C ALA A 435 27.76 17.22 -3.67
N PRO A 436 27.35 16.89 -4.91
CA PRO A 436 28.18 17.13 -6.09
C PRO A 436 28.43 18.61 -6.36
N ARG A 437 27.42 19.47 -6.12
CA ARG A 437 27.57 20.93 -6.27
C ARG A 437 28.50 21.50 -5.22
N ILE A 438 28.34 21.08 -3.97
CA ILE A 438 29.20 21.50 -2.86
C ILE A 438 30.65 21.07 -3.12
N GLN A 439 30.87 19.84 -3.60
CA GLN A 439 32.21 19.35 -3.94
C GLN A 439 32.84 20.14 -5.09
N GLU A 440 32.06 20.49 -6.12
CA GLU A 440 32.55 21.32 -7.23
C GLU A 440 32.88 22.74 -6.78
N GLU A 441 32.03 23.37 -5.96
CA GLU A 441 32.29 24.69 -5.37
C GLU A 441 33.55 24.68 -4.50
N GLN A 442 33.75 23.64 -3.69
CA GLN A 442 34.97 23.45 -2.90
C GLN A 442 36.20 23.29 -3.78
N ARG A 443 36.10 22.49 -4.85
CA ARG A 443 37.19 22.28 -5.81
C ARG A 443 37.58 23.58 -6.52
N VAL A 444 36.60 24.37 -6.95
CA VAL A 444 36.81 25.69 -7.57
C VAL A 444 37.47 26.64 -6.57
N ALA A 445 36.99 26.70 -5.33
CA ALA A 445 37.57 27.56 -4.28
C ALA A 445 39.02 27.18 -3.93
N GLU A 446 39.35 25.89 -3.88
CA GLU A 446 40.73 25.41 -3.67
C GLU A 446 41.64 25.76 -4.86
N GLU A 447 41.14 25.65 -6.08
CA GLU A 447 41.87 26.03 -7.29
C GLU A 447 42.14 27.55 -7.33
N GLU A 448 41.15 28.36 -6.98
CA GLU A 448 41.29 29.82 -6.85
C GLU A 448 42.28 30.19 -5.75
N LYS A 449 42.21 29.56 -4.58
CA LYS A 449 43.17 29.77 -3.50
C LYS A 449 44.60 29.41 -3.93
N ARG A 450 44.76 28.34 -4.72
CA ARG A 450 46.05 27.92 -5.29
C ARG A 450 46.56 28.87 -6.38
N LYS A 451 45.67 29.47 -7.18
CA LYS A 451 46.04 30.52 -8.14
C LYS A 451 46.45 31.79 -7.41
N ALA A 452 45.70 32.20 -6.39
CA ALA A 452 46.01 33.36 -5.56
C ALA A 452 47.35 33.22 -4.82
N SER A 453 47.67 32.04 -4.27
CA SER A 453 48.96 31.81 -3.62
C SER A 453 50.14 31.79 -4.59
N ARG A 454 49.92 31.46 -5.87
CA ARG A 454 50.94 31.54 -6.93
C ARG A 454 51.11 32.96 -7.48
N SER A 455 50.06 33.77 -7.49
CA SER A 455 50.10 35.15 -7.98
C SER A 455 50.47 36.17 -6.91
N ALA A 456 50.39 35.80 -5.63
CA ALA A 456 50.86 36.65 -4.55
C ALA A 456 52.36 36.93 -4.78
N PRO A 457 52.78 38.19 -4.99
CA PRO A 457 54.18 38.51 -5.14
C PRO A 457 54.89 38.00 -3.88
N GLN A 458 55.83 37.08 -4.07
CA GLN A 458 56.66 36.57 -3.00
C GLN A 458 57.48 37.78 -2.53
N TYR A 459 57.03 38.40 -1.44
CA TYR A 459 57.78 39.45 -0.77
C TYR A 459 58.99 38.75 -0.17
N TRP A 460 60.09 38.78 -0.91
CA TRP A 460 61.39 38.51 -0.33
C TRP A 460 61.62 39.70 0.59
N GLU A 461 61.40 39.51 1.89
CA GLU A 461 62.03 40.39 2.87
C GLU A 461 63.51 40.36 2.52
N ILE A 462 63.99 41.44 1.89
CA ILE A 462 65.40 41.71 1.82
C ILE A 462 65.78 41.82 3.28
N ASP A 463 66.53 40.84 3.75
CA ASP A 463 67.07 40.85 5.10
C ASP A 463 68.13 41.96 5.13
N ASP A 464 67.68 43.20 5.36
CA ASP A 464 68.50 44.41 5.43
C ASP A 464 69.64 44.28 6.45
N SER A 465 69.61 43.25 7.31
CA SER A 465 70.69 42.92 8.23
C SER A 465 71.95 42.38 7.52
N LYS A 466 71.85 41.87 6.29
CA LYS A 466 73.01 41.40 5.50
C LYS A 466 73.63 42.47 4.59
N GLU A 467 72.93 43.58 4.31
CA GLU A 467 73.54 44.70 3.59
C GLU A 467 74.52 45.50 4.47
N ARG A 468 74.43 45.38 5.81
CA ARG A 468 75.40 46.00 6.72
C ARG A 468 76.77 45.33 6.78
N ASP A 469 76.88 44.05 6.43
CA ASP A 469 78.16 43.32 6.41
C ASP A 469 78.83 43.33 5.03
N MET A 470 78.15 43.83 3.98
CA MET A 470 78.74 43.96 2.63
C MET A 470 79.49 45.29 2.40
N PHE A 471 79.51 46.18 3.40
CA PHE A 471 80.24 47.46 3.36
C PHE A 471 81.25 47.61 4.51
N ASN A 472 81.79 46.49 5.03
CA ASN A 472 83.12 46.55 5.63
C ASN A 472 84.12 46.61 4.47
N PHE A 473 84.38 47.84 4.02
CA PHE A 473 85.60 48.14 3.27
C PHE A 473 86.75 47.71 4.19
N ASP A 474 87.47 46.66 3.82
CA ASP A 474 88.72 46.32 4.49
C ASP A 474 89.63 47.55 4.39
N ASP A 475 90.23 47.97 5.51
CA ASP A 475 91.09 49.17 5.60
C ASP A 475 92.24 49.17 4.56
N ASP A 476 92.53 48.02 3.95
CA ASP A 476 93.51 47.85 2.88
C ASP A 476 93.09 48.51 1.55
N ASP A 477 91.80 48.61 1.25
CA ASP A 477 91.29 49.25 0.03
C ASP A 477 91.35 50.79 0.12
N GLU A 478 91.32 51.34 1.34
CA GLU A 478 91.49 52.79 1.55
C GLU A 478 92.96 53.22 1.34
N GLU A 479 93.94 52.38 1.70
CA GLU A 479 95.35 52.62 1.38
C GLU A 479 95.64 52.49 -0.13
N ALA A 480 95.03 51.51 -0.79
CA ALA A 480 95.17 51.35 -2.24
C ALA A 480 94.59 52.56 -3.01
N PHE A 481 93.44 53.09 -2.57
CA PHE A 481 92.84 54.29 -3.15
C PHE A 481 93.68 55.55 -2.88
N LYS A 482 94.25 55.69 -1.67
CA LYS A 482 95.17 56.80 -1.34
C LYS A 482 96.47 56.76 -2.16
N ARG A 483 97.02 55.57 -2.45
CA ARG A 483 98.18 55.43 -3.36
C ARG A 483 97.84 55.78 -4.80
N MET A 484 96.65 55.40 -5.26
CA MET A 484 96.21 55.69 -6.63
C MET A 484 96.00 57.19 -6.90
N ILE A 485 95.59 57.96 -5.88
CA ILE A 485 95.48 59.42 -5.96
C ILE A 485 96.87 60.10 -5.89
N ALA A 486 97.82 59.53 -5.14
CA ALA A 486 99.17 60.09 -5.02
C ALA A 486 100.02 59.94 -6.30
N ASP A 487 99.71 58.98 -7.18
CA ASP A 487 100.38 58.78 -8.48
C ASP A 487 99.81 59.67 -9.61
N LEU A 488 98.81 60.51 -9.32
CA LEU A 488 98.15 61.40 -10.29
C LEU A 488 98.64 62.87 -10.24
N ASP A 489 99.53 63.21 -9.29
CA ASP A 489 100.31 64.46 -9.25
C ASP A 489 101.79 64.17 -9.59
#